data_AF-A0A7J8PEF5-F1
#
_entry.id   AF-A0A7J8PEF5-F1
#
_cell.length_a   1.000
_cell.length_b   1.000
_cell.length_c   1.000
_cell.angle_alpha   90.00
_cell.angle_beta   90.00
_cell.angle_gamma   90.00
#
_symmetry.space_group_name_H-M   'P 1'
#
loop_
_entity.id
_entity.type
_entity.pdbx_description
1 polymer ?
#
loop_
_entity_poly.entity_id
_entity_poly.type
_entity_poly.pdbx_seq_one_letter_code
_entity_poly.pdbx_strand_id
1 'polypeptide(L)'
;MASDFSVSQFRFLERLLVVHGHWCYKRIAQMVCYFFYKNIAFGLTLFYFEAFTGFSGQSVYDDWYMILFNVVLTSLPVISLGVFEQDVSSDVCLEFPTLYQQGPRNLFFDWYRILGWMGNGLYSSLVIFFLNIVIFYDQAYRAEGQTTDMSILGTIMFTCIICALNFQVSLIMTHYTWMQHVLIWFSIVAWFIFLFIYGMLPPKISHSAYQILTEALASAPVYWITTLLVTIACTLPYLAHMSLQRCFNPMDHHVIQEIKYLKKDVSDQVMWRREKTKAREKTKIGFTARVDALIRSLRGKLNKKTHSIESNKSYPPS
;
A
#
# COMPACT_ATOMS: atom_id res chain seq x y z
N MET A 1 1.69 9.99 36.05
CA MET A 1 0.66 10.17 34.99
C MET A 1 1.23 10.58 33.64
N ALA A 2 2.54 10.88 33.50
CA ALA A 2 3.16 11.24 32.22
C ALA A 2 3.75 10.01 31.50
N SER A 3 2.90 9.04 31.10
CA SER A 3 3.32 7.85 30.34
C SER A 3 2.37 7.63 29.16
N ASP A 4 2.91 7.44 27.95
CA ASP A 4 2.11 7.19 26.73
C ASP A 4 1.26 5.91 26.82
N PHE A 5 1.76 4.91 27.56
CA PHE A 5 1.06 3.65 27.82
C PHE A 5 1.16 3.30 29.31
N SER A 6 0.05 2.80 29.88
CA SER A 6 0.00 2.22 31.22
C SER A 6 -0.23 0.73 31.12
N VAL A 7 0.71 -0.07 31.63
CA VAL A 7 0.64 -1.55 31.62
C VAL A 7 0.83 -2.07 33.03
N SER A 8 0.01 -3.04 33.44
CA SER A 8 -0.02 -3.53 34.82
C SER A 8 1.14 -4.47 35.19
N GLN A 9 1.69 -5.21 34.21
CA GLN A 9 2.78 -6.17 34.40
C GLN A 9 3.76 -6.10 33.24
N PHE A 10 5.05 -6.32 33.51
CA PHE A 10 6.10 -6.29 32.49
C PHE A 10 5.90 -7.33 31.36
N ARG A 11 5.27 -8.48 31.66
CA ARG A 11 4.96 -9.51 30.66
C ARG A 11 4.07 -8.99 29.51
N PHE A 12 3.22 -7.99 29.75
CA PHE A 12 2.36 -7.43 28.71
C PHE A 12 3.12 -6.53 27.72
N LEU A 13 4.33 -6.06 28.09
CA LEU A 13 5.16 -5.23 27.21
C LEU A 13 5.61 -5.98 25.95
N GLU A 14 5.87 -7.28 26.06
CA GLU A 14 6.24 -8.13 24.92
C GLU A 14 5.14 -8.11 23.86
N ARG A 15 3.89 -8.37 24.25
CA ARG A 15 2.75 -8.36 23.33
C ARG A 15 2.43 -6.97 22.80
N LEU A 16 2.61 -5.94 23.61
CA LEU A 16 2.39 -4.56 23.16
C LEU A 16 3.38 -4.18 22.05
N LEU A 17 4.67 -4.42 22.25
CA LEU A 17 5.70 -4.05 21.27
C LEU A 17 5.68 -4.97 20.04
N VAL A 18 5.78 -6.28 20.24
CA VAL A 18 5.99 -7.24 19.15
C VAL A 18 4.76 -7.38 18.26
N VAL A 19 3.56 -7.38 18.84
CA VAL A 19 2.30 -7.53 18.07
C VAL A 19 1.78 -6.16 17.63
N HIS A 20 1.43 -5.30 18.58
CA HIS A 20 0.75 -4.04 18.26
C HIS A 20 1.71 -3.04 17.60
N GLY A 21 2.97 -2.97 18.06
CA GLY A 21 3.99 -2.12 17.44
C GLY A 21 4.28 -2.51 15.99
N HIS A 22 4.45 -3.80 15.70
CA HIS A 22 4.65 -4.31 14.33
C HIS A 22 3.45 -4.00 13.42
N TRP A 23 2.24 -4.33 13.88
CA TRP A 23 1.02 -4.06 13.10
C TRP A 23 0.82 -2.57 12.86
N CYS A 24 0.98 -1.72 13.87
CA CYS A 24 0.82 -0.28 13.75
C CYS A 24 1.83 0.31 12.77
N TYR A 25 3.11 -0.06 12.88
CA TYR A 25 4.15 0.38 11.96
C TYR A 25 3.81 0.01 10.51
N LYS A 26 3.44 -1.25 10.26
CA LYS A 26 3.13 -1.74 8.92
C LYS A 26 1.87 -1.07 8.33
N ARG A 27 0.80 -0.97 9.11
CA ARG A 27 -0.44 -0.29 8.73
C ARG A 27 -0.19 1.16 8.34
N ILE A 28 0.49 1.92 9.20
CA ILE A 28 0.78 3.34 8.94
C ILE A 28 1.68 3.48 7.72
N ALA A 29 2.74 2.67 7.59
CA ALA A 29 3.65 2.74 6.45
C ALA A 29 2.93 2.46 5.12
N GLN A 30 2.10 1.42 5.05
CA GLN A 30 1.31 1.10 3.86
C GLN A 30 0.25 2.16 3.59
N MET A 31 -0.42 2.67 4.63
CA MET A 31 -1.42 3.72 4.52
C MET A 31 -0.82 4.99 3.92
N VAL A 32 0.34 5.44 4.41
CA VAL A 32 1.03 6.63 3.90
C VAL A 32 1.50 6.43 2.46
N CYS A 33 2.10 5.29 2.15
CA CYS A 33 2.53 4.97 0.78
C CYS A 33 1.36 4.99 -0.21
N TYR A 34 0.24 4.36 0.16
CA TYR A 34 -0.97 4.37 -0.66
C TYR A 34 -1.60 5.76 -0.74
N PHE A 35 -1.54 6.55 0.34
CA PHE A 35 -2.01 7.93 0.34
C PHE A 35 -1.26 8.78 -0.69
N PHE A 36 0.07 8.68 -0.76
CA PHE A 36 0.85 9.36 -1.81
C PHE A 36 0.46 8.88 -3.21
N TYR A 37 0.36 7.56 -3.40
CA TYR A 37 -0.05 6.97 -4.67
C TYR A 37 -1.40 7.52 -5.15
N LYS A 38 -2.45 7.49 -4.32
CA LYS A 38 -3.79 7.92 -4.74
C LYS A 38 -3.86 9.41 -5.06
N ASN A 39 -3.18 10.25 -4.28
CA ASN A 39 -3.21 11.70 -4.47
C ASN A 39 -2.45 12.11 -5.73
N ILE A 40 -1.32 11.45 -6.02
CA ILE A 40 -0.57 11.67 -7.26
C ILE A 40 -1.37 11.16 -8.46
N ALA A 41 -1.94 9.95 -8.36
CA ALA A 41 -2.75 9.36 -9.42
C ALA A 41 -3.93 10.27 -9.80
N PHE A 42 -4.64 10.82 -8.80
CA PHE A 42 -5.75 11.76 -9.03
C PHE A 42 -5.26 13.14 -9.49
N GLY A 43 -4.36 13.77 -8.74
CA GLY A 43 -3.93 15.15 -8.99
C GLY A 43 -3.23 15.34 -10.34
N LEU A 44 -2.45 14.35 -10.79
CA LEU A 44 -1.80 14.45 -12.09
C LEU A 44 -2.77 14.33 -13.27
N THR A 45 -3.90 13.62 -13.13
CA THR A 45 -4.90 13.57 -14.21
C THR A 45 -5.51 14.95 -14.49
N LEU A 46 -5.74 15.75 -13.44
CA LEU A 46 -6.15 17.16 -13.58
C LEU A 46 -5.05 17.99 -14.24
N PHE A 47 -3.80 17.81 -13.80
CA PHE A 47 -2.66 18.53 -14.35
C PHE A 47 -2.47 18.27 -15.86
N TYR A 48 -2.62 17.02 -16.31
CA TYR A 48 -2.54 16.67 -17.73
C TYR A 48 -3.70 17.25 -18.53
N PHE A 49 -4.89 17.29 -17.94
CA PHE A 49 -6.04 17.90 -18.58
C PHE A 49 -5.87 19.40 -18.78
N GLU A 50 -5.41 20.11 -17.74
CA GLU A 50 -5.08 21.54 -17.83
C GLU A 50 -4.01 21.81 -18.90
N ALA A 51 -2.98 20.96 -18.99
CA ALA A 51 -1.99 21.08 -20.05
C ALA A 51 -2.60 20.86 -21.45
N PHE A 52 -3.56 19.93 -21.59
CA PHE A 52 -4.26 19.64 -22.85
C PHE A 52 -5.18 20.78 -23.29
N THR A 53 -5.80 21.51 -22.36
CA THR A 53 -6.66 22.67 -22.65
C THR A 53 -5.89 23.99 -22.78
N GLY A 54 -4.56 23.97 -22.73
CA GLY A 54 -3.72 25.16 -22.84
C GLY A 54 -3.69 26.01 -21.57
N PHE A 55 -3.87 25.40 -20.40
CA PHE A 55 -3.90 26.02 -19.07
C PHE A 55 -5.02 27.06 -18.92
N SER A 56 -6.19 26.76 -19.47
CA SER A 56 -7.37 27.64 -19.38
C SER A 56 -8.00 27.68 -17.98
N GLY A 57 -7.62 26.77 -17.05
CA GLY A 57 -8.20 26.65 -15.72
C GLY A 57 -9.52 25.88 -15.71
N GLN A 58 -9.81 25.13 -16.78
CA GLN A 58 -11.04 24.36 -16.91
C GLN A 58 -10.87 22.97 -16.30
N SER A 59 -11.62 22.66 -15.23
CA SER A 59 -11.60 21.34 -14.60
C SER A 59 -12.38 20.30 -15.42
N VAL A 60 -11.78 19.13 -15.63
CA VAL A 60 -12.44 17.95 -16.23
C VAL A 60 -13.42 17.26 -15.27
N TYR A 61 -13.22 17.41 -13.96
CA TYR A 61 -14.09 16.82 -12.96
C TYR A 61 -15.05 17.86 -12.39
N ASP A 62 -16.29 17.44 -12.17
CA ASP A 62 -17.30 18.22 -11.45
C ASP A 62 -16.87 18.44 -9.98
N ASP A 63 -17.16 19.61 -9.43
CA ASP A 63 -16.77 19.99 -8.06
C ASP A 63 -17.31 19.01 -7.01
N TRP A 64 -18.53 18.50 -7.19
CA TRP A 64 -19.09 17.49 -6.29
C TRP A 64 -18.32 16.18 -6.36
N TYR A 65 -17.79 15.82 -7.53
CA TYR A 65 -16.96 14.60 -7.68
C TYR A 65 -15.66 14.77 -6.90
N MET A 66 -15.01 15.92 -7.00
CA MET A 66 -13.75 16.20 -6.29
C MET A 66 -13.91 16.17 -4.76
N ILE A 67 -15.02 16.70 -4.25
CA ILE A 67 -15.35 16.64 -2.81
C ILE A 67 -15.61 15.19 -2.38
N LEU A 68 -16.45 14.48 -3.13
CA LEU A 68 -16.83 13.09 -2.83
C LEU A 68 -15.61 12.15 -2.85
N PHE A 69 -14.69 12.37 -3.78
CA PHE A 69 -13.43 11.63 -3.90
C PHE A 69 -12.64 11.62 -2.59
N ASN A 70 -12.41 12.81 -2.03
CA ASN A 70 -11.56 12.99 -0.86
C ASN A 70 -12.25 12.52 0.42
N VAL A 71 -13.56 12.80 0.55
CA VAL A 71 -14.29 12.60 1.81
C VAL A 71 -14.75 11.15 1.97
N VAL A 72 -15.31 10.53 0.94
CA VAL A 72 -16.01 9.24 1.08
C VAL A 72 -15.29 8.14 0.33
N LEU A 73 -15.02 8.34 -0.96
CA LEU A 73 -14.65 7.24 -1.85
C LEU A 73 -13.21 6.77 -1.64
N THR A 74 -12.31 7.67 -1.24
CA THR A 74 -10.90 7.30 -1.02
C THR A 74 -10.48 7.30 0.44
N SER A 75 -11.33 7.72 1.38
CA SER A 75 -11.04 7.63 2.81
C SER A 75 -11.36 6.24 3.35
N LEU A 76 -12.49 5.63 2.91
CA LEU A 76 -12.93 4.32 3.39
C LEU A 76 -11.92 3.19 3.10
N PRO A 77 -11.35 3.05 1.89
CA PRO A 77 -10.35 2.03 1.62
C PRO A 77 -9.04 2.28 2.40
N VAL A 78 -8.68 3.54 2.62
CA VAL A 78 -7.47 3.93 3.38
C VAL A 78 -7.64 3.60 4.86
N ILE A 79 -8.81 3.89 5.44
CA ILE A 79 -9.16 3.53 6.82
C ILE A 79 -9.17 2.01 6.96
N SER A 80 -9.75 1.31 5.98
CA SER A 80 -9.77 -0.15 5.93
C SER A 80 -8.36 -0.73 6.03
N LEU A 81 -7.42 -0.16 5.27
CA LEU A 81 -6.00 -0.53 5.28
C LEU A 81 -5.33 -0.17 6.60
N GLY A 82 -5.58 1.02 7.12
CA GLY A 82 -4.94 1.54 8.33
C GLY A 82 -5.40 0.86 9.63
N VAL A 83 -6.61 0.30 9.67
CA VAL A 83 -7.21 -0.24 10.90
C VAL A 83 -7.26 -1.76 10.92
N PHE A 84 -7.76 -2.38 9.85
CA PHE A 84 -8.10 -3.81 9.86
C PHE A 84 -7.00 -4.71 9.32
N GLU A 85 -5.95 -4.15 8.72
CA GLU A 85 -4.91 -4.95 8.09
C GLU A 85 -4.10 -5.75 9.11
N GLN A 86 -4.00 -7.06 8.89
CA GLN A 86 -3.22 -7.96 9.73
C GLN A 86 -2.40 -8.85 8.82
N ASP A 87 -1.08 -8.68 8.83
CA ASP A 87 -0.22 -9.47 7.97
C ASP A 87 -0.02 -10.89 8.51
N VAL A 88 0.14 -11.01 9.83
CA VAL A 88 0.32 -12.27 10.54
C VAL A 88 -0.47 -12.21 11.85
N SER A 89 -1.10 -13.33 12.22
CA SER A 89 -1.83 -13.48 13.49
C SER A 89 -0.94 -13.18 14.71
N SER A 90 -1.54 -12.70 15.80
CA SER A 90 -0.81 -12.33 17.03
C SER A 90 0.08 -13.43 17.58
N ASP A 91 -0.36 -14.68 17.53
CA ASP A 91 0.36 -15.81 18.13
C ASP A 91 1.67 -16.08 17.39
N VAL A 92 1.63 -16.04 16.06
CA VAL A 92 2.82 -16.20 15.22
C VAL A 92 3.76 -15.00 15.35
N CYS A 93 3.25 -13.77 15.52
CA CYS A 93 4.11 -12.62 15.81
C CYS A 93 4.91 -12.81 17.11
N LEU A 94 4.30 -13.38 18.16
CA LEU A 94 4.99 -13.70 19.41
C LEU A 94 6.00 -14.86 19.25
N GLU A 95 5.73 -15.81 18.36
CA GLU A 95 6.67 -16.89 18.06
C GLU A 95 7.90 -16.43 17.27
N PHE A 96 7.75 -15.40 16.42
CA PHE A 96 8.80 -14.88 15.53
C PHE A 96 9.10 -13.40 15.83
N PRO A 97 9.87 -13.10 16.89
CA PRO A 97 10.23 -11.74 17.26
C PRO A 97 11.12 -11.03 16.22
N THR A 98 11.67 -11.75 15.23
CA THR A 98 12.36 -11.16 14.06
C THR A 98 11.45 -10.26 13.23
N LEU A 99 10.14 -10.54 13.16
CA LEU A 99 9.19 -9.71 12.43
C LEU A 99 9.22 -8.26 12.93
N TYR A 100 9.32 -8.07 14.24
CA TYR A 100 9.41 -6.74 14.85
C TYR A 100 10.66 -5.95 14.39
N GLN A 101 11.74 -6.63 14.00
CA GLN A 101 12.97 -5.95 13.55
C GLN A 101 12.82 -5.23 12.22
N GLN A 102 11.76 -5.51 11.49
CA GLN A 102 11.45 -4.79 10.26
C GLN A 102 11.14 -3.31 10.52
N GLY A 103 10.59 -2.99 11.69
CA GLY A 103 10.33 -1.62 12.16
C GLY A 103 11.62 -0.81 12.38
N PRO A 104 12.49 -1.20 13.33
CA PRO A 104 13.75 -0.49 13.60
C PRO A 104 14.70 -0.40 12.40
N ARG A 105 14.62 -1.33 11.44
CA ARG A 105 15.37 -1.30 10.17
C ARG A 105 14.71 -0.45 9.08
N ASN A 106 13.55 0.14 9.38
CA ASN A 106 12.77 0.98 8.51
C ASN A 106 12.43 0.38 7.13
N LEU A 107 12.21 -0.94 7.06
CA LEU A 107 12.05 -1.65 5.78
C LEU A 107 10.78 -1.26 5.01
N PHE A 108 9.72 -0.84 5.71
CA PHE A 108 8.44 -0.51 5.07
C PHE A 108 8.25 0.99 4.79
N PHE A 109 9.04 1.85 5.43
CA PHE A 109 8.98 3.31 5.31
C PHE A 109 10.33 3.89 4.87
N ASP A 110 10.94 3.25 3.86
CA ASP A 110 12.13 3.75 3.20
C ASP A 110 11.75 4.73 2.07
N TRP A 111 12.61 5.73 1.83
CA TRP A 111 12.38 6.76 0.81
C TRP A 111 12.25 6.15 -0.58
N TYR A 112 13.05 5.13 -0.90
CA TYR A 112 12.94 4.39 -2.16
C TYR A 112 11.56 3.76 -2.36
N ARG A 113 10.95 3.28 -1.28
CA ARG A 113 9.61 2.68 -1.35
C ARG A 113 8.54 3.72 -1.58
N ILE A 114 8.63 4.86 -0.88
CA ILE A 114 7.73 6.00 -1.08
C ILE A 114 7.84 6.49 -2.53
N LEU A 115 9.05 6.71 -3.03
CA LEU A 115 9.28 7.10 -4.43
C LEU A 115 8.76 6.05 -5.43
N GLY A 116 8.91 4.75 -5.13
CA GLY A 116 8.32 3.69 -5.94
C GLY A 116 6.80 3.77 -6.02
N TRP A 117 6.14 4.06 -4.89
CA TRP A 117 4.69 4.31 -4.86
C TRP A 117 4.28 5.58 -5.59
N MET A 118 5.06 6.66 -5.48
CA MET A 118 4.84 7.89 -6.24
C MET A 118 5.00 7.65 -7.74
N GLY A 119 6.01 6.89 -8.16
CA GLY A 119 6.22 6.49 -9.56
C GLY A 119 5.10 5.61 -10.09
N ASN A 120 4.57 4.69 -9.28
CA ASN A 120 3.38 3.91 -9.65
C ASN A 120 2.15 4.82 -9.81
N GLY A 121 2.03 5.86 -8.98
CA GLY A 121 0.95 6.86 -9.08
C GLY A 121 1.06 7.68 -10.36
N LEU A 122 2.27 8.11 -10.70
CA LEU A 122 2.58 8.77 -11.97
C LEU A 122 2.19 7.89 -13.16
N TYR A 123 2.63 6.62 -13.17
CA TYR A 123 2.26 5.67 -14.21
C TYR A 123 0.73 5.51 -14.33
N SER A 124 0.05 5.28 -13.20
CA SER A 124 -1.41 5.10 -13.19
C SER A 124 -2.13 6.34 -13.73
N SER A 125 -1.69 7.55 -13.35
CA SER A 125 -2.29 8.79 -13.87
C SER A 125 -2.12 8.96 -15.38
N LEU A 126 -0.95 8.60 -15.92
CA LEU A 126 -0.68 8.65 -17.36
C LEU A 126 -1.58 7.66 -18.10
N VAL A 127 -1.66 6.42 -17.62
CA VAL A 127 -2.52 5.38 -18.21
C VAL A 127 -3.98 5.81 -18.20
N ILE A 128 -4.48 6.31 -17.06
CA ILE A 128 -5.87 6.77 -16.94
C ILE A 128 -6.15 7.93 -17.89
N PHE A 129 -5.28 8.94 -17.95
CA PHE A 129 -5.49 10.10 -18.81
C PHE A 129 -5.38 9.74 -20.30
N PHE A 130 -4.24 9.20 -20.73
CA PHE A 130 -3.97 8.97 -22.14
C PHE A 130 -4.85 7.89 -22.75
N LEU A 131 -5.15 6.79 -22.04
CA LEU A 131 -6.03 5.76 -22.61
C LEU A 131 -7.45 6.27 -22.80
N ASN A 132 -7.99 7.04 -21.84
CA ASN A 132 -9.32 7.62 -22.00
C ASN A 132 -9.35 8.63 -23.16
N ILE A 133 -8.36 9.53 -23.26
CA ILE A 133 -8.27 10.46 -24.38
C ILE A 133 -8.17 9.72 -25.71
N VAL A 134 -7.25 8.77 -25.87
CA VAL A 134 -7.05 8.03 -27.13
C VAL A 134 -8.31 7.27 -27.56
N ILE A 135 -9.03 6.65 -26.62
CA ILE A 135 -10.25 5.88 -26.94
C ILE A 135 -11.39 6.81 -27.37
N PHE A 136 -11.56 7.97 -26.71
CA PHE A 136 -12.73 8.83 -26.91
C PHE A 136 -12.49 10.06 -27.81
N TYR A 137 -11.26 10.29 -28.29
CA TYR A 137 -10.93 11.46 -29.12
C TYR A 137 -11.58 11.43 -30.51
N ASP A 138 -11.67 10.25 -31.14
CA ASP A 138 -12.13 10.10 -32.55
C ASP A 138 -13.31 9.13 -32.71
N GLN A 139 -13.79 8.52 -31.62
CA GLN A 139 -14.86 7.53 -31.68
C GLN A 139 -16.25 8.13 -31.45
N ALA A 140 -17.20 7.76 -32.31
CA ALA A 140 -18.62 7.93 -32.05
C ALA A 140 -19.02 7.09 -30.83
N TYR A 141 -19.38 7.77 -29.74
CA TYR A 141 -19.63 7.15 -28.44
C TYR A 141 -20.98 6.44 -28.38
N ARG A 142 -21.97 6.94 -29.12
CA ARG A 142 -23.33 6.38 -29.23
C ARG A 142 -23.58 5.78 -30.60
N ALA A 143 -24.52 4.83 -30.66
CA ALA A 143 -25.06 4.29 -31.92
C ALA A 143 -25.65 5.40 -32.84
N GLU A 144 -25.96 6.56 -32.28
CA GLU A 144 -26.47 7.75 -32.99
C GLU A 144 -25.36 8.70 -33.52
N GLY A 145 -24.08 8.36 -33.37
CA GLY A 145 -22.97 9.15 -33.95
C GLY A 145 -22.57 10.40 -33.17
N GLN A 146 -23.10 10.62 -31.97
CA GLN A 146 -22.76 11.76 -31.12
C GLN A 146 -21.35 11.63 -30.52
N THR A 147 -20.60 12.73 -30.52
CA THR A 147 -19.26 12.83 -29.91
C THR A 147 -19.35 12.96 -28.39
N THR A 148 -18.28 12.54 -27.71
CA THR A 148 -18.17 12.59 -26.25
C THR A 148 -18.04 14.04 -25.78
N ASP A 149 -19.02 14.51 -25.00
CA ASP A 149 -18.90 15.80 -24.32
C ASP A 149 -17.87 15.73 -23.18
N MET A 150 -17.29 16.87 -22.80
CA MET A 150 -16.29 16.96 -21.75
C MET A 150 -16.78 16.40 -20.40
N SER A 151 -18.06 16.63 -20.09
CA SER A 151 -18.73 16.12 -18.88
C SER A 151 -18.78 14.59 -18.85
N ILE A 152 -19.03 13.97 -20.00
CA ILE A 152 -19.04 12.51 -20.17
C ILE A 152 -17.62 11.98 -20.00
N LEU A 153 -16.65 12.54 -20.71
CA LEU A 153 -15.25 12.14 -20.62
C LEU A 153 -14.73 12.21 -19.18
N GLY A 154 -15.02 13.31 -18.46
CA GLY A 154 -14.64 13.48 -17.07
C GLY A 154 -15.27 12.44 -16.14
N THR A 155 -16.54 12.11 -16.36
CA THR A 155 -17.23 11.06 -15.58
C THR A 155 -16.64 9.67 -15.83
N ILE A 156 -16.26 9.37 -17.08
CA ILE A 156 -15.62 8.08 -17.43
C ILE A 156 -14.23 7.99 -16.79
N MET A 157 -13.40 9.02 -16.96
CA MET A 157 -12.07 9.10 -16.35
C MET A 157 -12.14 8.94 -14.83
N PHE A 158 -13.09 9.63 -14.19
CA PHE A 158 -13.25 9.55 -12.74
C PHE A 158 -13.70 8.16 -12.26
N THR A 159 -14.60 7.50 -13.01
CA THR A 159 -14.94 6.09 -12.74
C THR A 159 -13.70 5.20 -12.84
N CYS A 160 -12.87 5.40 -13.86
CA CYS A 160 -11.62 4.63 -14.03
C CYS A 160 -10.67 4.83 -12.84
N ILE A 161 -10.54 6.06 -12.33
CA ILE A 161 -9.75 6.35 -11.13
C ILE A 161 -10.29 5.57 -9.94
N ILE A 162 -11.58 5.64 -9.65
CA ILE A 162 -12.17 4.97 -8.48
C ILE A 162 -11.95 3.46 -8.56
N CYS A 163 -12.20 2.86 -9.72
CA CYS A 163 -11.98 1.43 -9.93
C CYS A 163 -10.50 1.08 -9.76
N ALA A 164 -9.59 1.76 -10.48
CA ALA A 164 -8.15 1.50 -10.40
C ALA A 164 -7.63 1.62 -8.96
N LEU A 165 -8.02 2.66 -8.23
CA LEU A 165 -7.60 2.88 -6.85
C LEU A 165 -8.13 1.81 -5.89
N ASN A 166 -9.39 1.39 -6.02
CA ASN A 166 -9.98 0.35 -5.17
C ASN A 166 -9.37 -1.03 -5.44
N PHE A 167 -9.17 -1.39 -6.71
CA PHE A 167 -8.49 -2.63 -7.07
C PHE A 167 -7.02 -2.61 -6.64
N GLN A 168 -6.34 -1.47 -6.75
CA GLN A 168 -4.98 -1.33 -6.24
C GLN A 168 -4.92 -1.58 -4.71
N VAL A 169 -5.85 -1.04 -3.93
CA VAL A 169 -5.94 -1.34 -2.48
C VAL A 169 -6.16 -2.83 -2.26
N SER A 170 -7.09 -3.43 -2.99
CA SER A 170 -7.39 -4.85 -2.91
C SER A 170 -6.15 -5.72 -3.13
N LEU A 171 -5.24 -5.32 -4.04
CA LEU A 171 -3.98 -6.04 -4.28
C LEU A 171 -2.94 -5.86 -3.17
N ILE A 172 -2.96 -4.73 -2.47
CA ILE A 172 -2.04 -4.44 -1.35
C ILE A 172 -2.43 -5.22 -0.10
N MET A 173 -3.74 -5.43 0.10
CA MET A 173 -4.26 -6.16 1.25
C MET A 173 -3.74 -7.59 1.27
N THR A 174 -3.19 -7.97 2.42
CA THR A 174 -2.59 -9.28 2.64
C THR A 174 -3.56 -10.23 3.32
N HIS A 175 -4.43 -9.70 4.19
CA HIS A 175 -5.48 -10.48 4.84
C HIS A 175 -6.83 -9.87 4.48
N TYR A 176 -7.64 -10.62 3.74
CA TYR A 176 -8.92 -10.13 3.23
C TYR A 176 -10.06 -10.49 4.18
N THR A 177 -10.42 -9.57 5.08
CA THR A 177 -11.58 -9.72 5.97
C THR A 177 -12.89 -9.38 5.25
N TRP A 178 -14.00 -9.91 5.77
CA TRP A 178 -15.35 -9.53 5.33
C TRP A 178 -15.59 -8.02 5.40
N MET A 179 -15.13 -7.36 6.47
CA MET A 179 -15.27 -5.91 6.63
C MET A 179 -14.52 -5.14 5.53
N GLN A 180 -13.30 -5.57 5.18
CA GLN A 180 -12.54 -4.96 4.08
C GLN A 180 -13.24 -5.14 2.73
N HIS A 181 -13.82 -6.31 2.45
CA HIS A 181 -14.66 -6.52 1.26
C HIS A 181 -15.82 -5.54 1.22
N VAL A 182 -16.59 -5.45 2.30
CA VAL A 182 -17.74 -4.54 2.37
C VAL A 182 -17.32 -3.10 2.12
N LEU A 183 -16.21 -2.62 2.71
CA LEU A 183 -15.77 -1.25 2.53
C LEU A 183 -15.30 -0.93 1.10
N ILE A 184 -14.58 -1.85 0.45
CA ILE A 184 -14.10 -1.66 -0.93
C ILE A 184 -15.28 -1.69 -1.92
N TRP A 185 -16.15 -2.69 -1.82
CA TRP A 185 -17.32 -2.79 -2.68
C TRP A 185 -18.31 -1.65 -2.44
N PHE A 186 -18.51 -1.26 -1.18
CA PHE A 186 -19.32 -0.09 -0.83
C PHE A 186 -18.76 1.18 -1.47
N SER A 187 -17.44 1.38 -1.52
CA SER A 187 -16.85 2.53 -2.22
C SER A 187 -17.22 2.55 -3.71
N ILE A 188 -17.15 1.40 -4.40
CA ILE A 188 -17.48 1.33 -5.82
C ILE A 188 -18.98 1.53 -6.04
N VAL A 189 -19.82 0.86 -5.24
CA VAL A 189 -21.28 0.96 -5.33
C VAL A 189 -21.76 2.36 -4.97
N ALA A 190 -21.17 3.00 -3.95
CA ALA A 190 -21.49 4.37 -3.55
C ALA A 190 -21.23 5.37 -4.68
N TRP A 191 -20.19 5.16 -5.50
CA TRP A 191 -19.95 5.98 -6.69
C TRP A 191 -21.10 5.88 -7.69
N PHE A 192 -21.54 4.67 -8.02
CA PHE A 192 -22.66 4.48 -8.96
C PHE A 192 -23.99 4.97 -8.40
N ILE A 193 -24.24 4.76 -7.11
CA ILE A 193 -25.43 5.31 -6.42
C ILE A 193 -25.40 6.84 -6.48
N PHE A 194 -24.24 7.45 -6.20
CA PHE A 194 -24.09 8.89 -6.28
C PHE A 194 -24.33 9.40 -7.70
N LEU A 195 -23.73 8.78 -8.72
CA LEU A 195 -23.97 9.16 -10.12
C LEU A 195 -25.45 9.06 -10.51
N PHE A 196 -26.14 8.01 -10.03
CA PHE A 196 -27.57 7.83 -10.27
C PHE A 196 -28.41 8.93 -9.61
N ILE A 197 -28.16 9.21 -8.33
CA ILE A 197 -28.90 10.25 -7.58
C ILE A 197 -28.59 11.64 -8.15
N TYR A 198 -27.31 11.95 -8.40
CA TYR A 198 -26.88 13.24 -8.94
C TYR A 198 -27.46 13.49 -10.34
N GLY A 199 -27.52 12.46 -11.18
CA GLY A 199 -28.14 12.54 -12.51
C GLY A 199 -29.67 12.68 -12.50
N MET A 200 -30.35 12.37 -11.39
CA MET A 200 -31.80 12.59 -11.22
C MET A 200 -32.14 13.98 -10.67
N LEU A 201 -31.16 14.73 -10.16
CA LEU A 201 -31.40 16.06 -9.63
C LEU A 201 -31.77 17.04 -10.76
N PRO A 202 -32.52 18.11 -10.45
CA PRO A 202 -32.88 19.11 -11.45
C PRO A 202 -31.64 19.68 -12.14
N PRO A 203 -31.71 20.03 -13.45
CA PRO A 203 -30.58 20.55 -14.22
C PRO A 203 -30.03 21.89 -13.68
N LYS A 204 -30.75 22.55 -12.75
CA LYS A 204 -30.26 23.71 -12.01
C LYS A 204 -29.12 23.39 -11.04
N ILE A 205 -29.03 22.14 -10.58
CA ILE A 205 -28.03 21.69 -9.61
C ILE A 205 -26.98 20.81 -10.29
N SER A 206 -27.40 19.91 -11.18
CA SER A 206 -26.48 18.96 -11.82
C SER A 206 -25.84 19.51 -13.10
N HIS A 207 -26.23 20.69 -13.58
CA HIS A 207 -25.74 21.31 -14.82
C HIS A 207 -25.63 20.30 -15.99
N SER A 208 -24.42 19.97 -16.43
CA SER A 208 -24.15 19.05 -17.53
C SER A 208 -24.22 17.57 -17.16
N ALA A 209 -24.38 17.24 -15.87
CA ALA A 209 -24.42 15.85 -15.38
C ALA A 209 -25.84 15.23 -15.37
N TYR A 210 -26.83 15.93 -15.91
CA TYR A 210 -28.22 15.47 -15.90
C TYR A 210 -28.37 14.19 -16.74
N GLN A 211 -28.89 13.13 -16.13
CA GLN A 211 -29.08 11.80 -16.73
C GLN A 211 -27.85 11.17 -17.42
N ILE A 212 -26.63 11.63 -17.10
CA ILE A 212 -25.37 11.13 -17.69
C ILE A 212 -25.23 9.61 -17.55
N LEU A 213 -25.54 9.06 -16.37
CA LEU A 213 -25.35 7.63 -16.12
C LEU A 213 -26.30 6.79 -16.96
N THR A 214 -27.60 7.11 -16.95
CA THR A 214 -28.64 6.28 -17.57
C THR A 214 -28.66 6.41 -19.09
N GLU A 215 -28.42 7.62 -19.60
CA GLU A 215 -28.55 7.88 -21.03
C GLU A 215 -27.22 7.76 -21.77
N ALA A 216 -26.13 8.27 -21.22
CA ALA A 216 -24.84 8.33 -21.92
C ALA A 216 -23.93 7.15 -21.56
N LEU A 217 -23.71 6.86 -20.26
CA LEU A 217 -22.69 5.90 -19.84
C LEU A 217 -23.17 4.44 -19.86
N ALA A 218 -24.32 4.15 -19.26
CA ALA A 218 -24.77 2.78 -19.09
C ALA A 218 -25.19 2.12 -20.41
N SER A 219 -25.67 2.91 -21.37
CA SER A 219 -26.11 2.46 -22.69
C SER A 219 -24.94 2.10 -23.61
N ALA A 220 -23.75 2.66 -23.39
CA ALA A 220 -22.57 2.46 -24.23
C ALA A 220 -21.69 1.30 -23.70
N PRO A 221 -21.54 0.18 -24.43
CA PRO A 221 -20.65 -0.92 -24.01
C PRO A 221 -19.18 -0.50 -23.90
N VAL A 222 -18.77 0.49 -24.70
CA VAL A 222 -17.41 1.05 -24.71
C VAL A 222 -17.03 1.59 -23.33
N TYR A 223 -17.95 2.19 -22.59
CA TYR A 223 -17.72 2.67 -21.23
C TYR A 223 -17.23 1.57 -20.28
N TRP A 224 -17.93 0.42 -20.27
CA TRP A 224 -17.61 -0.70 -19.39
C TRP A 224 -16.28 -1.36 -19.76
N ILE A 225 -16.05 -1.55 -21.07
CA ILE A 225 -14.80 -2.13 -21.57
C ILE A 225 -13.62 -1.21 -21.26
N THR A 226 -13.75 0.11 -21.49
CA THR A 226 -12.69 1.07 -21.17
C THR A 226 -12.41 1.11 -19.68
N THR A 227 -13.45 1.12 -18.82
CA THR A 227 -13.27 1.10 -17.36
C THR A 227 -12.49 -0.14 -16.92
N LEU A 228 -12.84 -1.31 -17.45
CA LEU A 228 -12.15 -2.57 -17.14
C LEU A 228 -10.71 -2.57 -17.67
N LEU A 229 -10.51 -2.14 -18.91
CA LEU A 229 -9.19 -2.10 -19.57
C LEU A 229 -8.24 -1.16 -18.83
N VAL A 230 -8.69 0.06 -18.49
CA VAL A 230 -7.87 1.04 -17.75
C VAL A 230 -7.56 0.53 -16.35
N THR A 231 -8.52 -0.08 -15.66
CA THR A 231 -8.31 -0.67 -14.33
C THR A 231 -7.25 -1.77 -14.36
N ILE A 232 -7.32 -2.68 -15.34
CA ILE A 232 -6.33 -3.74 -15.51
C ILE A 232 -4.96 -3.14 -15.86
N ALA A 233 -4.91 -2.20 -16.80
CA ALA A 233 -3.65 -1.57 -17.21
C ALA A 233 -2.93 -0.86 -16.04
N CYS A 234 -3.67 -0.21 -15.13
CA CYS A 234 -3.08 0.44 -13.96
C CYS A 234 -2.56 -0.55 -12.91
N THR A 235 -3.28 -1.65 -12.70
CA THR A 235 -2.99 -2.60 -11.59
C THR A 235 -1.99 -3.69 -11.98
N LEU A 236 -1.89 -4.02 -13.26
CA LEU A 236 -1.04 -5.10 -13.78
C LEU A 236 0.45 -4.92 -13.46
N PRO A 237 1.07 -3.74 -13.63
CA PRO A 237 2.50 -3.58 -13.31
C PRO A 237 2.81 -3.80 -11.83
N TYR A 238 1.92 -3.36 -10.95
CA TYR A 238 2.07 -3.62 -9.51
C TYR A 238 1.92 -5.10 -9.19
N LEU A 239 0.93 -5.77 -9.78
CA LEU A 239 0.75 -7.21 -9.65
C LEU A 239 1.97 -7.99 -10.14
N ALA A 240 2.53 -7.61 -11.30
CA ALA A 240 3.72 -8.21 -11.87
C ALA A 240 4.95 -7.97 -10.98
N HIS A 241 5.14 -6.76 -10.47
CA HIS A 241 6.22 -6.48 -9.53
C HIS A 241 6.10 -7.32 -8.25
N MET A 242 4.90 -7.42 -7.67
CA MET A 242 4.66 -8.23 -6.48
C MET A 242 4.90 -9.72 -6.72
N SER A 243 4.45 -10.26 -7.86
CA SER A 243 4.63 -11.68 -8.18
C SER A 243 6.10 -12.00 -8.41
N LEU A 244 6.83 -11.16 -9.16
CA LEU A 244 8.27 -11.31 -9.36
C LEU A 244 9.05 -11.22 -8.05
N GLN A 245 8.71 -10.26 -7.18
CA GLN A 245 9.34 -10.14 -5.87
C GLN A 245 9.11 -11.38 -5.02
N ARG A 246 7.89 -11.93 -5.01
CA ARG A 246 7.58 -13.15 -4.25
C ARG A 246 8.29 -14.39 -4.80
N CYS A 247 8.45 -14.51 -6.11
CA CYS A 247 9.13 -15.66 -6.73
C CYS A 247 10.66 -15.62 -6.55
N PHE A 248 11.29 -14.47 -6.74
CA PHE A 248 12.75 -14.36 -6.78
C PHE A 248 13.40 -13.92 -5.46
N ASN A 249 12.73 -13.07 -4.67
CA ASN A 249 13.27 -12.54 -3.43
C ASN A 249 12.18 -12.31 -2.37
N PRO A 250 11.61 -13.41 -1.81
CA PRO A 250 10.54 -13.32 -0.84
C PRO A 250 11.03 -12.69 0.47
N MET A 251 10.26 -11.73 1.00
CA MET A 251 10.50 -11.15 2.32
C MET A 251 10.09 -12.12 3.44
N ASP A 252 10.65 -11.97 4.65
CA ASP A 252 10.39 -12.88 5.78
C ASP A 252 8.90 -13.13 6.05
N HIS A 253 8.06 -12.09 5.93
CA HIS A 253 6.62 -12.23 6.13
C HIS A 253 5.93 -13.03 5.02
N HIS A 254 6.42 -12.98 3.77
CA HIS A 254 5.90 -13.82 2.69
C HIS A 254 6.20 -15.30 2.96
N VAL A 255 7.41 -15.62 3.43
CA VAL A 255 7.81 -16.98 3.77
C VAL A 255 6.98 -17.53 4.93
N ILE A 256 6.78 -16.74 5.98
CA ILE A 256 5.97 -17.13 7.14
C ILE A 256 4.50 -17.35 6.73
N GLN A 257 3.96 -16.50 5.86
CA GLN A 257 2.60 -16.67 5.32
C GLN A 257 2.48 -17.94 4.50
N GLU A 258 3.45 -18.25 3.64
CA GLU A 258 3.43 -19.45 2.83
C GLU A 258 3.52 -20.72 3.68
N ILE A 259 4.39 -20.75 4.69
CA ILE A 259 4.52 -21.87 5.62
C ILE A 259 3.19 -22.12 6.34
N LYS A 260 2.54 -21.05 6.82
CA LYS A 260 1.28 -21.15 7.54
C LYS A 260 0.12 -21.56 6.64
N TYR A 261 0.05 -21.01 5.42
CA TYR A 261 -1.00 -21.34 4.46
C TYR A 261 -0.89 -22.80 3.97
N LEU A 262 0.33 -23.26 3.69
CA LEU A 262 0.60 -24.65 3.30
C LEU A 262 0.53 -25.64 4.47
N LYS A 263 0.19 -25.18 5.69
CA LYS A 263 0.21 -25.97 6.94
C LYS A 263 1.54 -26.71 7.17
N LYS A 264 2.64 -26.15 6.65
CA LYS A 264 3.98 -26.72 6.80
C LYS A 264 4.50 -26.63 8.23
N ASP A 265 3.93 -25.73 9.04
CA ASP A 265 4.11 -25.70 10.49
C ASP A 265 3.66 -27.00 11.16
N VAL A 266 2.60 -27.63 10.65
CA VAL A 266 2.08 -28.92 11.15
C VAL A 266 2.80 -30.10 10.52
N SER A 267 3.07 -30.06 9.21
CA SER A 267 3.70 -31.19 8.50
C SER A 267 5.21 -31.32 8.73
N ASP A 268 5.92 -30.21 8.91
CA ASP A 268 7.38 -30.17 9.12
C ASP A 268 7.75 -29.30 10.33
N GLN A 269 7.49 -29.85 11.52
CA GLN A 269 7.81 -29.20 12.78
C GLN A 269 9.30 -28.93 12.96
N VAL A 270 10.18 -29.66 12.27
CA VAL A 270 11.63 -29.49 12.40
C VAL A 270 12.07 -28.21 11.71
N MET A 271 11.57 -27.97 10.49
CA MET A 271 11.77 -26.72 9.78
C MET A 271 11.21 -25.53 10.57
N TRP A 272 10.00 -25.66 11.11
CA TRP A 272 9.39 -24.61 11.94
C TRP A 272 10.23 -24.27 13.19
N ARG A 273 10.70 -25.28 13.93
CA ARG A 273 11.58 -25.07 15.11
C ARG A 273 12.92 -24.45 14.72
N ARG A 274 13.48 -24.83 13.57
CA ARG A 274 14.74 -24.25 13.06
C ARG A 274 14.58 -22.75 12.78
N GLU A 275 13.54 -22.36 12.05
CA GLU A 275 13.27 -20.95 11.74
C GLU A 275 12.93 -20.15 13.00
N LYS A 276 12.18 -20.72 13.94
CA LYS A 276 11.93 -20.11 15.25
C LYS A 276 13.21 -19.90 16.07
N THR A 277 14.14 -20.86 16.01
CA THR A 277 15.43 -20.75 16.72
C THR A 277 16.32 -19.68 16.09
N LYS A 278 16.38 -19.60 14.75
CA LYS A 278 17.05 -18.50 14.03
C LYS A 278 16.42 -17.15 14.36
N ALA A 279 15.10 -17.07 14.51
CA ALA A 279 14.42 -15.85 14.89
C ALA A 279 14.74 -15.39 16.33
N ARG A 280 15.10 -16.33 17.20
CA ARG A 280 15.52 -16.07 18.59
C ARG A 280 17.02 -15.83 18.75
N GLU A 281 17.85 -16.17 17.77
CA GLU A 281 19.28 -15.88 17.82
C GLU A 281 19.49 -14.38 18.06
N LYS A 282 20.28 -14.04 19.09
CA LYS A 282 20.51 -12.67 19.55
C LYS A 282 20.76 -11.74 18.37
N THR A 283 19.75 -10.97 18.01
CA THR A 283 19.88 -9.99 16.96
C THR A 283 20.71 -8.83 17.45
N LYS A 284 21.76 -8.52 16.68
CA LYS A 284 22.87 -7.62 17.01
C LYS A 284 22.47 -6.13 17.04
N ILE A 285 21.33 -5.78 17.62
CA ILE A 285 20.82 -4.41 17.62
C ILE A 285 20.38 -4.02 19.03
N GLY A 286 20.76 -2.81 19.44
CA GLY A 286 20.45 -2.25 20.77
C GLY A 286 21.65 -2.18 21.72
N PHE A 287 21.39 -1.72 22.94
CA PHE A 287 22.39 -1.54 24.00
C PHE A 287 23.19 -2.82 24.27
N THR A 288 22.51 -3.97 24.33
CA THR A 288 23.12 -5.29 24.54
C THR A 288 24.09 -5.67 23.41
N ALA A 289 23.79 -5.32 22.16
CA ALA A 289 24.68 -5.60 21.03
C ALA A 289 25.91 -4.68 21.01
N ARG A 290 25.75 -3.40 21.40
CA ARG A 290 26.88 -2.48 21.62
C ARG A 290 27.77 -2.95 22.76
N VAL A 291 27.18 -3.43 23.85
CA VAL A 291 27.90 -4.02 24.98
C VAL A 291 28.61 -5.31 24.56
N ASP A 292 27.96 -6.23 23.84
CA ASP A 292 28.59 -7.46 23.34
C ASP A 292 29.70 -7.18 22.30
N ALA A 293 29.60 -6.09 21.53
CA ALA A 293 30.66 -5.63 20.64
C ALA A 293 31.84 -5.00 21.42
N LEU A 294 31.53 -4.21 22.46
CA LEU A 294 32.53 -3.63 23.36
C LEU A 294 33.28 -4.71 24.13
N ILE A 295 32.59 -5.71 24.67
CA ILE A 295 33.17 -6.87 25.35
C ILE A 295 34.10 -7.63 24.40
N ARG A 296 33.69 -7.86 23.15
CA ARG A 296 34.55 -8.50 22.14
C ARG A 296 35.79 -7.68 21.81
N SER A 297 35.65 -6.36 21.68
CA SER A 297 36.76 -5.42 21.48
C SER A 297 37.74 -5.45 22.66
N LEU A 298 37.23 -5.41 23.89
CA LEU A 298 38.02 -5.47 25.12
C LEU A 298 38.75 -6.81 25.23
N ARG A 299 38.09 -7.93 24.94
CA ARG A 299 38.70 -9.28 24.95
C ARG A 299 39.80 -9.41 23.90
N GLY A 300 39.60 -8.83 22.71
CA GLY A 300 40.63 -8.77 21.66
C GLY A 300 41.85 -7.94 22.08
N LYS A 301 41.64 -6.79 22.73
CA LYS A 301 42.74 -5.97 23.28
C LYS A 301 43.48 -6.68 24.42
N LEU A 302 42.77 -7.41 25.28
CA LEU A 302 43.36 -8.14 26.40
C LEU A 302 44.25 -9.29 25.89
N ASN A 303 43.75 -10.09 24.94
CA ASN A 303 44.54 -11.17 24.33
C ASN A 303 45.79 -10.63 23.60
N LYS A 304 45.68 -9.49 22.90
CA LYS A 304 46.82 -8.85 22.24
C LYS A 304 47.87 -8.36 23.25
N LYS A 305 47.42 -7.86 24.41
CA LYS A 305 48.29 -7.44 25.52
C LYS A 305 48.98 -8.64 26.19
N THR A 306 48.27 -9.74 26.41
CA THR A 306 48.85 -10.98 26.94
C THR A 306 49.94 -11.53 26.03
N HIS A 307 49.69 -11.60 24.71
CA HIS A 307 50.70 -12.02 23.74
C HIS A 307 51.92 -11.09 23.70
N SER A 308 51.73 -9.77 23.85
CA SER A 308 52.86 -8.83 23.91
C SER A 308 53.71 -8.95 25.19
N ILE A 309 53.11 -9.39 26.29
CA ILE A 309 53.82 -9.62 27.56
C ILE A 309 54.59 -10.94 27.52
N GLU A 310 54.01 -11.97 26.88
CA GLU A 310 54.71 -13.24 26.64
C GLU A 310 55.89 -13.07 25.68
N SER A 311 55.75 -12.27 24.61
CA SER A 311 56.87 -11.98 23.69
C SER A 311 57.99 -11.15 24.32
N ASN A 312 57.68 -10.30 25.30
CA ASN A 312 58.69 -9.54 26.05
C ASN A 312 59.40 -10.37 27.12
N LYS A 313 58.83 -11.49 27.57
CA LYS A 313 59.49 -12.42 28.50
C LYS A 313 60.43 -13.40 27.81
N SER A 314 60.26 -13.64 26.50
CA SER A 314 61.12 -14.55 25.72
C SER A 314 62.46 -13.95 25.27
N TYR A 315 62.73 -12.68 25.55
CA TYR A 315 64.03 -12.04 25.30
C TYR A 315 64.53 -11.36 26.58
N PRO A 316 65.34 -12.02 27.43
CA PRO A 316 66.03 -11.32 28.49
C PRO A 316 67.07 -10.37 27.86
N PRO A 317 67.26 -9.15 28.40
CA PRO A 317 68.33 -8.27 27.97
C PRO A 317 69.67 -8.91 28.33
N SER A 318 70.52 -9.09 27.30
CA SER A 318 71.92 -9.51 27.39
C SER A 318 72.79 -8.47 28.08
#